data_AF-A0ABD5SJA3-F1
#
_entry.id   AF-A0ABD5SJA3-F1
#
_cell.length_a   1.000
_cell.length_b   1.000
_cell.length_c   1.000
_cell.angle_alpha   90.00
_cell.angle_beta   90.00
_cell.angle_gamma   90.00
#
_symmetry.space_group_name_H-M   'P 1'
#
loop_
_entity.id
_entity.type
_entity.pdbx_description
1 polymer ?
#
loop_
_entity_poly.entity_id
_entity_poly.type
_entity_poly.pdbx_seq_one_letter_code
_entity_poly.pdbx_strand_id
1 'polypeptide(L)'
;ERAVAGMADRAGTNTQFGCLLLLTPLLRATREGDVSPEGVDRVARRTTVDDAVRFYAAFEHVDVAVGDPPPDATELDVRRGSDAEPTLRDRGITLRDVMETSAGGSSPARDDPSSKPGARDRVPDRNAQEWVEGFPRTFRAAEWIVTDEGPIVDRAARAFLGLLATEPDTLVAT
;
A
#
# COMPACT_ATOMS: atom_id res chain seq x y z
N GLU A 1 1.97 9.25 -7.52
CA GLU A 1 2.90 10.00 -8.39
C GLU A 1 2.92 11.49 -8.04
N ARG A 2 2.04 12.38 -8.54
CA ARG A 2 2.15 13.85 -8.30
C ARG A 2 2.51 14.33 -6.88
N ALA A 3 1.84 13.79 -5.85
CA ALA A 3 2.13 14.16 -4.46
C ALA A 3 3.56 13.75 -4.03
N VAL A 4 4.03 12.63 -4.55
CA VAL A 4 5.37 12.08 -4.33
C VAL A 4 6.42 12.90 -5.08
N ALA A 5 6.20 13.18 -6.36
CA ALA A 5 7.08 14.02 -7.18
C ALA A 5 7.27 15.41 -6.57
N GLY A 6 6.19 16.05 -6.09
CA GLY A 6 6.28 17.36 -5.43
C GLY A 6 7.01 17.36 -4.08
N MET A 7 7.16 16.19 -3.44
CA MET A 7 7.95 16.05 -2.21
C MET A 7 9.42 15.74 -2.50
N ALA A 8 9.72 15.00 -3.57
CA ALA A 8 11.08 14.55 -3.89
C ALA A 8 12.09 15.71 -3.93
N ASP A 9 11.73 16.83 -4.56
CA ASP A 9 12.59 18.03 -4.66
C ASP A 9 12.83 18.74 -3.32
N ARG A 10 11.99 18.47 -2.30
CA ARG A 10 12.05 19.05 -0.95
C ARG A 10 12.55 18.06 0.09
N ALA A 11 12.58 16.78 -0.25
CA ALA A 11 12.83 15.67 0.64
C ALA A 11 14.32 15.33 0.63
N GLY A 12 15.08 15.95 1.54
CA GLY A 12 16.37 15.41 1.96
C GLY A 12 16.24 14.20 2.90
N THR A 13 15.03 13.66 3.07
CA THR A 13 14.64 12.62 4.05
C THR A 13 13.42 11.80 3.56
N ASN A 14 13.09 10.72 4.27
CA ASN A 14 11.98 9.78 4.03
C ASN A 14 10.70 10.43 3.44
N THR A 15 10.33 10.06 2.22
CA THR A 15 9.22 10.61 1.43
C THR A 15 7.83 10.20 1.92
N GLN A 16 7.72 9.45 3.03
CA GLN A 16 6.44 9.02 3.63
C GLN A 16 5.51 8.35 2.61
N PHE A 17 6.09 7.62 1.65
CA PHE A 17 5.36 7.02 0.53
C PHE A 17 4.20 6.14 1.00
N GLY A 18 4.44 5.29 2.02
CA GLY A 18 3.40 4.46 2.63
C GLY A 18 2.24 5.27 3.21
N CYS A 19 2.50 6.44 3.83
CA CYS A 19 1.44 7.30 4.34
C CYS A 19 0.56 7.87 3.22
N LEU A 20 1.16 8.29 2.09
CA LEU A 20 0.38 8.73 0.93
C LEU A 20 -0.41 7.59 0.30
N LEU A 21 0.16 6.39 0.27
CA LEU A 21 -0.49 5.19 -0.22
C LEU A 21 -1.75 4.87 0.60
N LEU A 22 -1.71 5.05 1.92
CA LEU A 22 -2.88 4.86 2.79
C LEU A 22 -3.88 6.03 2.73
N LEU A 23 -3.40 7.27 2.65
CA LEU A 23 -4.25 8.46 2.72
C LEU A 23 -5.08 8.69 1.44
N THR A 24 -4.50 8.43 0.26
CA THR A 24 -5.13 8.72 -1.03
C THR A 24 -6.52 8.08 -1.22
N PRO A 25 -6.72 6.77 -0.96
CA PRO A 25 -8.04 6.15 -1.11
C PRO A 25 -9.06 6.68 -0.08
N LEU A 26 -8.65 7.02 1.15
CA LEU A 26 -9.51 7.64 2.17
C LEU A 26 -10.02 9.02 1.72
N LEU A 27 -9.14 9.84 1.14
CA LEU A 27 -9.53 11.13 0.59
C LEU A 27 -10.51 10.99 -0.57
N ARG A 28 -10.32 9.98 -1.43
CA ARG A 28 -11.23 9.69 -2.53
C ARG A 28 -12.60 9.23 -2.03
N ALA A 29 -12.64 8.33 -1.06
CA ALA A 29 -13.87 7.85 -0.43
C ALA A 29 -14.64 9.00 0.26
N THR A 30 -13.91 9.90 0.92
CA THR A 30 -14.47 11.15 1.48
C THR A 30 -15.13 12.01 0.41
N ARG A 31 -14.50 12.17 -0.77
CA ARG A 31 -15.09 12.93 -1.89
C ARG A 31 -16.33 12.26 -2.48
N GLU A 32 -16.39 10.93 -2.42
CA GLU A 32 -17.55 10.15 -2.86
C GLU A 32 -18.66 10.09 -1.78
N GLY A 33 -18.43 10.68 -0.61
CA GLY A 33 -19.41 10.81 0.47
C GLY A 33 -19.55 9.58 1.36
N ASP A 34 -18.63 8.62 1.25
CA ASP A 34 -18.66 7.39 2.05
C ASP A 34 -17.25 7.02 2.51
N VAL A 35 -16.87 7.50 3.69
CA VAL A 35 -15.61 7.15 4.38
C VAL A 35 -15.85 6.05 5.41
N SER A 36 -16.39 4.93 4.94
CA SER A 36 -16.51 3.65 5.66
C SER A 36 -15.51 2.63 5.10
N PRO A 37 -15.24 1.51 5.81
CA PRO A 37 -14.48 0.39 5.26
C PRO A 37 -14.97 -0.03 3.87
N GLU A 38 -16.28 -0.14 3.68
CA GLU A 38 -16.90 -0.53 2.40
C GLU A 38 -16.74 0.54 1.32
N GLY A 39 -16.83 1.83 1.70
CA GLY A 39 -16.61 2.95 0.80
C GLY A 39 -15.18 2.99 0.27
N VAL A 40 -14.21 2.76 1.15
CA VAL A 40 -12.78 2.73 0.79
C VAL A 40 -12.43 1.47 -0.02
N ASP A 41 -12.98 0.31 0.33
CA ASP A 41 -12.81 -0.93 -0.47
C ASP A 41 -13.36 -0.75 -1.90
N ARG A 42 -14.53 -0.11 -2.06
CA ARG A 42 -15.06 0.21 -3.40
C ARG A 42 -14.12 1.12 -4.19
N VAL A 43 -13.54 2.14 -3.54
CA VAL A 43 -12.55 3.00 -4.20
C VAL A 43 -11.32 2.20 -4.63
N ALA A 44 -10.79 1.34 -3.76
CA ALA A 44 -9.62 0.52 -4.05
C ALA A 44 -9.88 -0.46 -5.21
N ARG A 45 -11.02 -1.15 -5.22
CA ARG A 45 -11.43 -2.09 -6.29
C ARG A 45 -11.67 -1.42 -7.65
N ARG A 46 -11.96 -0.12 -7.67
CA ARG A 46 -12.18 0.65 -8.90
C ARG A 46 -10.90 1.20 -9.51
N THR A 47 -9.75 0.94 -8.90
CA THR A 47 -8.48 1.32 -9.49
C THR A 47 -8.24 0.58 -10.80
N THR A 48 -7.43 1.20 -11.64
CA THR A 48 -7.22 0.80 -13.03
C THR A 48 -5.76 0.44 -13.27
N VAL A 49 -5.46 -0.02 -14.48
CA VAL A 49 -4.08 -0.18 -14.96
C VAL A 49 -3.33 1.15 -14.95
N ASP A 50 -3.99 2.26 -15.30
CA ASP A 50 -3.35 3.59 -15.26
C ASP A 50 -2.95 3.99 -13.83
N ASP A 51 -3.72 3.56 -12.83
CA ASP A 51 -3.36 3.78 -11.43
C ASP A 51 -2.16 2.92 -11.02
N ALA A 52 -2.05 1.68 -11.53
CA ALA A 52 -0.87 0.84 -11.34
C ALA A 52 0.37 1.45 -11.99
N VAL A 53 0.28 1.91 -13.24
CA VAL A 53 1.38 2.57 -13.95
C VAL A 53 1.87 3.80 -13.17
N ARG A 54 0.94 4.65 -12.69
CA ARG A 54 1.30 5.81 -11.86
C ARG A 54 1.87 5.42 -10.50
N PHE A 55 1.46 4.29 -9.93
CA PHE A 55 2.05 3.78 -8.69
C PHE A 55 3.51 3.38 -8.93
N TYR A 56 3.80 2.64 -10.00
CA TYR A 56 5.16 2.25 -10.37
C TYR A 56 6.03 3.47 -10.70
N ALA A 57 5.55 4.40 -11.52
CA ALA A 57 6.27 5.63 -11.84
C ALA A 57 6.63 6.46 -10.60
N ALA A 58 5.83 6.37 -9.52
CA ALA A 58 6.15 7.07 -8.28
C ALA A 58 7.45 6.59 -7.59
N PHE A 59 7.92 5.36 -7.87
CA PHE A 59 9.19 4.84 -7.38
C PHE A 59 10.41 5.53 -7.99
N GLU A 60 10.27 6.21 -9.13
CA GLU A 60 11.35 7.04 -9.69
C GLU A 60 11.60 8.31 -8.88
N HIS A 61 10.67 8.67 -7.99
CA HIS A 61 10.72 9.86 -7.16
C HIS A 61 11.06 9.58 -5.70
N VAL A 62 11.24 8.31 -5.31
CA VAL A 62 11.43 7.92 -3.91
C VAL A 62 12.47 6.83 -3.76
N ASP A 63 13.24 6.91 -2.68
CA ASP A 63 14.13 5.84 -2.26
C ASP A 63 13.44 5.03 -1.14
N VAL A 64 12.53 4.14 -1.54
CA VAL A 64 11.80 3.24 -0.62
C VAL A 64 12.53 1.92 -0.56
N ALA A 65 12.84 1.44 0.65
CA ALA A 65 13.35 0.09 0.84
C ALA A 65 12.27 -0.92 0.45
N VAL A 66 12.48 -1.63 -0.65
CA VAL A 66 11.61 -2.72 -1.13
C VAL A 66 12.41 -4.01 -1.13
N GLY A 67 11.89 -5.05 -0.48
CA GLY A 67 12.46 -6.40 -0.55
C GLY A 67 12.34 -6.99 -1.96
N ASP A 68 13.29 -7.87 -2.33
CA ASP A 68 13.37 -8.42 -3.68
C ASP A 68 12.06 -9.08 -4.15
N PRO A 69 11.71 -8.95 -5.44
CA PRO A 69 10.55 -9.62 -5.99
C PRO A 69 10.80 -11.15 -6.02
N PRO A 70 9.73 -11.96 -5.97
CA PRO A 70 9.81 -13.37 -6.32
C PRO A 70 10.48 -13.57 -7.69
N PRO A 71 11.23 -14.67 -7.90
CA PRO A 71 11.91 -14.94 -9.17
C PRO A 71 10.99 -14.93 -10.40
N ASP A 72 9.73 -15.32 -10.22
CA ASP A 72 8.66 -15.37 -11.23
C ASP A 72 7.89 -14.04 -11.38
N ALA A 73 8.16 -13.05 -10.53
CA ALA A 73 7.53 -11.73 -10.56
C ALA A 73 8.52 -10.59 -10.86
N THR A 74 9.71 -10.90 -11.38
CA THR A 74 10.75 -9.91 -11.71
C THR A 74 10.31 -8.88 -12.74
N GLU A 75 9.37 -9.22 -13.61
CA GLU A 75 8.77 -8.26 -14.56
C GLU A 75 7.84 -7.24 -13.90
N LEU A 76 7.39 -7.52 -12.68
CA LEU A 76 6.55 -6.66 -11.84
C LEU A 76 7.31 -6.20 -10.59
N ASP A 77 8.64 -6.10 -10.70
CA ASP A 77 9.44 -5.42 -9.68
C ASP A 77 9.13 -3.91 -9.72
N VAL A 78 8.61 -3.37 -8.62
CA VAL A 78 8.29 -1.93 -8.49
C VAL A 78 9.49 -1.03 -8.75
N ARG A 79 10.73 -1.54 -8.57
CA ARG A 79 11.98 -0.82 -8.87
C ARG A 79 12.19 -0.57 -10.37
N ARG A 80 11.41 -1.23 -11.23
CA ARG A 80 11.39 -0.94 -12.68
C ARG A 80 10.75 0.41 -13.00
N GLY A 81 10.02 1.02 -12.07
CA GLY A 81 9.37 2.31 -12.32
C GLY A 81 8.49 2.27 -13.56
N SER A 82 8.60 3.29 -14.42
CA SER A 82 7.83 3.39 -15.66
C SER A 82 8.13 2.27 -16.66
N ASP A 83 9.27 1.57 -16.57
CA ASP A 83 9.61 0.44 -17.45
C ASP A 83 8.71 -0.80 -17.23
N ALA A 84 7.86 -0.80 -16.20
CA ALA A 84 6.84 -1.81 -15.99
C ALA A 84 5.54 -1.57 -16.79
N GLU A 85 5.34 -0.36 -17.36
CA GLU A 85 4.09 0.01 -18.03
C GLU A 85 3.65 -0.98 -19.13
N PRO A 86 4.52 -1.41 -20.06
CA PRO A 86 4.10 -2.35 -21.11
C PRO A 86 3.56 -3.66 -20.53
N THR A 87 4.22 -4.22 -19.51
CA THR A 87 3.81 -5.46 -18.85
C THR A 87 2.50 -5.29 -18.09
N LEU A 88 2.33 -4.18 -17.36
CA LEU A 88 1.09 -3.88 -16.64
C LEU A 88 -0.10 -3.78 -17.59
N ARG A 89 0.09 -3.12 -18.74
CA ARG A 89 -0.95 -2.95 -19.77
C ARG A 89 -1.28 -4.24 -20.50
N ASP A 90 -0.27 -4.97 -20.96
CA ASP A 90 -0.45 -6.24 -21.67
C ASP A 90 -1.23 -7.26 -20.82
N ARG A 91 -0.94 -7.29 -19.51
CA ARG A 91 -1.59 -8.21 -18.56
C ARG A 91 -2.85 -7.66 -17.90
N GLY A 92 -3.22 -6.41 -18.17
CA GLY A 92 -4.39 -5.77 -17.57
C GLY A 92 -4.34 -5.64 -16.04
N ILE A 93 -3.14 -5.49 -15.45
CA ILE A 93 -2.93 -5.47 -14.00
C ILE A 93 -3.33 -4.11 -13.42
N THR A 94 -4.34 -4.11 -12.55
CA THR A 94 -4.80 -2.92 -11.82
C THR A 94 -3.98 -2.67 -10.57
N LEU A 95 -4.09 -1.46 -9.98
CA LEU A 95 -3.41 -1.18 -8.70
C LEU A 95 -3.92 -2.11 -7.58
N ARG A 96 -5.20 -2.52 -7.62
CA ARG A 96 -5.75 -3.49 -6.69
C ARG A 96 -5.03 -4.83 -6.78
N ASP A 97 -4.79 -5.34 -7.98
CA ASP A 97 -4.10 -6.63 -8.19
C ASP A 97 -2.65 -6.60 -7.67
N VAL A 98 -1.97 -5.46 -7.84
CA VAL A 98 -0.64 -5.22 -7.26
C VAL A 98 -0.70 -5.32 -5.73
N MET A 99 -1.66 -4.64 -5.09
CA MET A 99 -1.82 -4.69 -3.63
C MET A 99 -2.17 -6.09 -3.13
N GLU A 100 -3.04 -6.84 -3.83
CA GLU A 100 -3.37 -8.23 -3.47
C GLU A 100 -2.14 -9.15 -3.51
N THR A 101 -1.29 -8.98 -4.52
CA THR A 101 -0.02 -9.70 -4.61
C THR A 101 0.92 -9.34 -3.45
N SER A 102 1.08 -8.05 -3.16
CA SER A 102 1.95 -7.55 -2.08
C SER A 102 1.44 -7.92 -0.68
N ALA A 103 0.13 -8.08 -0.50
CA ALA A 103 -0.49 -8.52 0.75
C ALA A 103 -0.36 -10.04 1.00
N GLY A 104 0.36 -10.77 0.14
CA GLY A 104 0.56 -12.22 0.26
C GLY A 104 -0.51 -13.06 -0.45
N GLY A 105 -1.46 -12.42 -1.13
CA GLY A 105 -2.47 -13.08 -1.95
C GLY A 105 -1.89 -13.74 -3.21
N SER A 106 -2.73 -14.52 -3.89
CA SER A 106 -2.40 -15.11 -5.18
C SER A 106 -2.48 -14.03 -6.27
N SER A 107 -1.33 -13.58 -6.79
CA SER A 107 -1.29 -12.76 -8.00
C SER A 107 -1.95 -13.48 -9.18
N PRO A 108 -2.58 -12.81 -10.16
CA PRO A 108 -2.92 -13.44 -11.43
C PRO A 108 -1.69 -13.98 -12.18
N ALA A 109 -0.48 -13.55 -11.83
CA ALA A 109 0.78 -14.17 -12.29
C ALA A 109 1.14 -15.49 -11.57
N ARG A 110 0.51 -15.81 -10.43
CA ARG A 110 0.73 -17.05 -9.66
C ARG A 110 -0.10 -18.24 -10.16
N ASP A 111 -1.04 -18.02 -11.07
CA ASP A 111 -1.80 -19.11 -11.69
C ASP A 111 -0.97 -19.87 -12.76
N ASP A 112 0.31 -19.53 -12.93
CA ASP A 112 1.27 -20.36 -13.65
C ASP A 112 1.68 -21.58 -12.77
N PRO A 113 1.30 -22.81 -13.15
CA PRO A 113 1.66 -24.02 -12.40
C PRO A 113 3.17 -24.31 -12.37
N SER A 114 4.00 -23.51 -13.06
CA SER A 114 5.47 -23.60 -13.04
C SER A 114 6.15 -22.73 -11.97
N SER A 115 5.40 -21.89 -11.24
CA SER A 115 5.92 -21.01 -10.19
C SER A 115 6.59 -21.78 -9.04
N LYS A 116 7.84 -21.42 -8.71
CA LYS A 116 8.67 -22.09 -7.69
C LYS A 116 8.24 -21.75 -6.25
N PRO A 117 8.52 -22.62 -5.25
CA PRO A 117 7.97 -22.53 -3.88
C PRO A 117 8.46 -21.34 -3.02
N GLY A 118 9.29 -20.44 -3.54
CA GLY A 118 9.96 -19.39 -2.75
C GLY A 118 9.08 -18.24 -2.28
N ALA A 119 7.84 -18.15 -2.75
CA ALA A 119 6.95 -17.03 -2.43
C ALA A 119 6.18 -17.17 -1.10
N ARG A 120 6.38 -18.27 -0.35
CA ARG A 120 5.63 -18.60 0.89
C ARG A 120 6.22 -18.04 2.19
N ASP A 121 7.49 -17.64 2.19
CA ASP A 121 8.19 -17.15 3.39
C ASP A 121 8.28 -15.62 3.46
N ARG A 122 7.63 -14.89 2.55
CA ARG A 122 7.65 -13.42 2.55
C ARG A 122 6.66 -12.88 3.58
N VAL A 123 7.14 -11.99 4.46
CA VAL A 123 6.27 -11.18 5.32
C VAL A 123 5.40 -10.27 4.44
N PRO A 124 4.06 -10.39 4.50
CA PRO A 124 3.16 -9.55 3.72
C PRO A 124 3.35 -8.05 3.98
N ASP A 125 3.16 -7.23 2.94
CA ASP A 125 3.17 -5.77 3.10
C ASP A 125 1.89 -5.31 3.82
N ARG A 126 2.06 -4.64 4.97
CA ARG A 126 0.91 -4.22 5.79
C ARG A 126 0.12 -3.05 5.21
N ASN A 127 0.73 -2.19 4.39
CA ASN A 127 -0.04 -1.16 3.70
C ASN A 127 -0.90 -1.81 2.62
N ALA A 128 -0.36 -2.81 1.93
CA ALA A 128 -1.11 -3.59 0.96
C ALA A 128 -2.27 -4.37 1.63
N GLN A 129 -2.07 -4.91 2.83
CA GLN A 129 -3.16 -5.53 3.61
C GLN A 129 -4.28 -4.54 3.99
N GLU A 130 -3.96 -3.29 4.37
CA GLU A 130 -4.99 -2.27 4.60
C GLU A 130 -5.82 -2.03 3.33
N TRP A 131 -5.17 -1.91 2.17
CA TRP A 131 -5.87 -1.82 0.88
C TRP A 131 -6.76 -3.03 0.66
N VAL A 132 -6.17 -4.20 0.86
CA VAL A 132 -6.70 -5.56 1.01
C VAL A 132 -8.10 -5.69 1.56
N GLU A 133 -8.19 -5.22 2.79
CA GLU A 133 -9.15 -5.62 3.82
C GLU A 133 -10.08 -4.48 4.23
N GLY A 134 -10.01 -3.33 3.55
CA GLY A 134 -10.86 -2.17 3.85
C GLY A 134 -10.36 -1.33 5.03
N PHE A 135 -9.04 -1.21 5.18
CA PHE A 135 -8.34 -0.32 6.12
C PHE A 135 -8.65 -0.56 7.61
N PRO A 136 -8.70 -1.82 8.09
CA PRO A 136 -9.16 -2.14 9.44
C PRO A 136 -8.30 -1.50 10.54
N ARG A 137 -6.97 -1.42 10.39
CA ARG A 137 -6.10 -0.78 11.40
C ARG A 137 -6.30 0.72 11.42
N THR A 138 -6.47 1.35 10.26
CA THR A 138 -6.74 2.78 10.16
C THR A 138 -8.06 3.12 10.86
N PHE A 139 -9.14 2.40 10.56
CA PHE A 139 -10.44 2.63 11.19
C PHE A 139 -10.43 2.33 12.69
N ARG A 140 -9.73 1.27 13.13
CA ARG A 140 -9.53 0.98 14.56
C ARG A 140 -8.79 2.10 15.28
N ALA A 141 -7.73 2.63 14.68
CA ALA A 141 -6.99 3.76 15.26
C ALA A 141 -7.86 5.02 15.37
N ALA A 142 -8.70 5.27 14.35
CA ALA A 142 -9.66 6.37 14.40
C ALA A 142 -10.69 6.18 15.52
N GLU A 143 -11.22 4.97 15.69
CA GLU A 143 -12.14 4.64 16.78
C GLU A 143 -11.48 4.85 18.15
N TRP A 144 -10.24 4.38 18.35
CA TRP A 144 -9.50 4.62 19.58
C TRP A 144 -9.33 6.11 19.86
N ILE A 145 -8.97 6.93 18.87
CA ILE A 145 -8.82 8.38 19.05
C ILE A 145 -10.15 9.06 19.40
N VAL A 146 -11.26 8.65 18.78
CA VAL A 146 -12.58 9.26 18.97
C VAL A 146 -13.20 8.91 20.32
N THR A 147 -13.03 7.66 20.76
CA THR A 147 -13.63 7.14 22.00
C THR A 147 -12.82 7.45 23.26
N ASP A 148 -11.55 7.84 23.09
CA ASP A 148 -10.67 8.23 24.18
C ASP A 148 -10.87 9.70 24.60
N GLU A 149 -10.47 10.02 25.82
CA GLU A 149 -10.69 11.31 26.47
C GLU A 149 -9.39 12.14 26.59
N GLY A 150 -9.57 13.46 26.72
CA GLY A 150 -8.48 14.42 26.88
C GLY A 150 -7.98 15.04 25.56
N PRO A 151 -6.80 15.70 25.59
CA PRO A 151 -6.24 16.38 24.43
C PRO A 151 -6.04 15.45 23.23
N ILE A 152 -6.28 15.97 22.02
CA ILE A 152 -6.14 15.18 20.77
C ILE A 152 -4.72 14.60 20.59
N VAL A 153 -3.70 15.35 21.01
CA VAL A 153 -2.30 14.91 20.91
C VAL A 153 -2.03 13.69 21.80
N ASP A 154 -2.63 13.63 22.99
CA ASP A 154 -2.42 12.53 23.93
C ASP A 154 -3.16 11.27 23.45
N ARG A 155 -4.37 11.44 22.91
CA ARG A 155 -5.16 10.35 22.31
C ARG A 155 -4.45 9.77 21.08
N ALA A 156 -3.93 10.63 20.20
CA ALA A 156 -3.16 10.20 19.04
C ALA A 156 -1.87 9.46 19.45
N ALA A 157 -1.15 9.94 20.47
CA ALA A 157 0.04 9.26 20.99
C ALA A 157 -0.29 7.88 21.55
N ARG A 158 -1.38 7.74 22.32
CA ARG A 158 -1.83 6.45 22.85
C ARG A 158 -2.27 5.49 21.74
N ALA A 159 -3.02 5.96 20.75
CA ALA A 159 -3.39 5.15 19.60
C ALA A 159 -2.17 4.66 18.82
N PHE A 160 -1.17 5.52 18.61
CA PHE A 160 0.10 5.15 17.97
C PHE A 160 0.84 4.06 18.75
N LEU A 161 0.99 4.22 20.07
CA LEU A 161 1.63 3.20 20.93
C LEU A 161 0.83 1.89 20.96
N GLY A 162 -0.50 1.96 20.96
CA GLY A 162 -1.37 0.80 20.86
C GLY A 162 -1.17 0.03 19.56
N LEU A 163 -1.06 0.74 18.43
CA LEU A 163 -0.79 0.12 17.13
C LEU A 163 0.59 -0.55 17.08
N LEU A 164 1.61 0.09 17.66
CA LEU A 164 2.96 -0.50 17.78
C LEU A 164 2.97 -1.76 18.64
N ALA A 165 2.17 -1.82 19.70
CA ALA A 165 2.10 -2.96 20.60
C ALA A 165 1.29 -4.14 20.02
N THR A 166 0.40 -3.90 19.06
CA THR A 166 -0.52 -4.92 18.54
C THR A 166 0.17 -5.93 17.64
N GLU A 167 1.08 -5.47 16.76
CA GLU A 167 1.76 -6.32 15.79
C GLU A 167 3.15 -5.76 15.41
N PRO A 168 4.19 -6.61 15.28
CA PRO A 168 5.54 -6.20 14.87
C PRO A 168 5.58 -5.38 13.59
N ASP A 169 6.43 -4.36 13.55
CA ASP A 169 6.67 -3.57 12.34
C ASP A 169 7.52 -4.34 11.33
N THR A 170 6.99 -4.56 10.12
CA THR A 170 7.64 -5.30 9.04
C THR A 170 8.87 -4.60 8.47
N LEU A 171 9.05 -3.31 8.76
CA LEU A 171 10.26 -2.56 8.44
C LEU A 171 11.32 -2.62 9.56
N VAL A 172 10.98 -3.14 10.75
CA VAL A 172 11.87 -3.20 11.93
C VAL A 172 12.17 -4.63 12.34
N ALA A 173 11.17 -5.51 12.34
CA ALA A 173 11.30 -6.91 12.68
C ALA A 173 11.83 -7.68 11.45
N THR A 174 13.10 -8.11 11.55
CA THR A 174 13.82 -8.96 10.58
C THR A 174 13.81 -10.42 11.01
#